data_AF-A0A5E4GJE1-F1
#
_entry.id   AF-A0A5E4GJE1-F1
#
_cell.length_a   1.000
_cell.length_b   1.000
_cell.length_c   1.000
_cell.angle_alpha   90.00
_cell.angle_beta   90.00
_cell.angle_gamma   90.00
#
_symmetry.space_group_name_H-M   'P 1'
#
loop_
_entity.id
_entity.type
_entity.pdbx_description
1 polymer ?
#
loop_
_entity_poly.entity_id
_entity_poly.type
_entity_poly.pdbx_seq_one_letter_code
_entity_poly.pdbx_strand_id
1 'polypeptide(L)'
;MNYGRDHQYSIARLLVNLEELNIEKCWKMETIVRSTDENEKEDQMGMTLFPKLNSFDLDLLPTLESLCPDASTTLWSAAKVMSVKRCNKLKTLAS
;
A
#
# COMPACT_ATOMS: atom_id res chain seq x y z
N MET A 1 32.38 -0.10 15.45
CA MET A 1 31.97 0.74 14.30
C MET A 1 30.48 0.53 14.14
N ASN A 2 29.67 1.50 14.55
CA ASN A 2 28.21 1.42 14.41
C ASN A 2 27.88 1.80 12.97
N TYR A 3 27.59 0.80 12.12
CA TYR A 3 26.93 1.08 10.86
C TYR A 3 25.57 1.70 11.21
N GLY A 4 25.39 2.95 10.80
CA GLY A 4 24.15 3.67 10.97
C GLY A 4 23.00 2.83 10.42
N ARG A 5 21.89 2.82 11.15
CA ARG A 5 20.60 2.36 10.64
C ARG A 5 20.19 3.35 9.54
N ASP A 6 20.67 3.13 8.33
CA ASP A 6 20.07 3.74 7.15
C ASP A 6 18.66 3.14 7.07
N HIS A 7 17.70 3.87 7.65
CA HIS A 7 16.30 3.54 7.56
C HIS A 7 15.96 3.66 6.08
N GLN A 8 15.86 2.53 5.40
CA GLN A 8 15.53 2.49 4.00
C GLN A 8 14.10 3.04 3.87
N TYR A 9 13.98 4.25 3.33
CA TYR A 9 12.69 4.88 3.13
C TYR A 9 12.04 4.21 1.92
N SER A 10 11.03 3.36 2.16
CA SER A 10 10.18 2.92 1.06
C SER A 10 9.46 4.13 0.45
N ILE A 11 9.25 4.14 -0.87
CA ILE A 11 8.55 5.25 -1.55
C ILE A 11 7.19 5.51 -0.90
N ALA A 12 6.51 4.45 -0.43
CA ALA A 12 5.25 4.58 0.30
C ALA A 12 5.36 5.48 1.54
N ARG A 13 6.46 5.40 2.31
CA ARG A 13 6.72 6.23 3.49
C ARG A 13 7.05 7.69 3.14
N LEU A 14 7.38 7.99 1.90
CA LEU A 14 7.61 9.37 1.43
C LEU A 14 6.31 10.03 0.94
N LEU A 15 5.28 9.23 0.67
CA LEU A 15 3.98 9.69 0.15
C LEU A 15 2.98 10.02 1.26
N VAL A 16 3.44 10.59 2.38
CA VAL A 16 2.60 10.93 3.54
C VAL A 16 1.51 11.97 3.25
N ASN A 17 1.67 12.73 2.16
CA ASN A 17 0.70 13.72 1.69
C ASN A 17 -0.11 13.25 0.48
N LEU A 18 -0.05 11.96 0.12
CA LEU A 18 -0.86 11.43 -0.96
C LEU A 18 -2.35 11.45 -0.57
N GLU A 19 -3.17 12.17 -1.34
CA GLU A 19 -4.61 12.32 -1.09
C GLU A 19 -5.46 11.46 -2.03
N GLU A 20 -5.01 11.27 -3.28
CA GLU A 20 -5.69 10.47 -4.30
C GLU A 20 -4.73 9.44 -4.93
N LEU A 21 -5.22 8.21 -5.14
CA LEU A 21 -4.47 7.15 -5.81
C LEU A 21 -5.31 6.57 -6.96
N ASN A 22 -4.82 6.70 -8.19
CA ASN A 22 -5.45 6.08 -9.36
C ASN A 22 -4.47 5.11 -10.02
N ILE A 23 -4.89 3.86 -10.19
CA ILE A 23 -4.09 2.85 -10.89
C ILE A 23 -4.98 2.15 -11.92
N GLU A 24 -4.64 2.33 -13.19
CA GLU A 24 -5.40 1.78 -14.31
C GLU A 24 -4.52 0.91 -15.21
N LYS A 25 -5.06 -0.19 -15.71
CA LYS A 25 -4.46 -1.00 -16.79
C LYS A 25 -3.07 -1.61 -16.47
N CYS A 26 -2.74 -1.82 -15.20
CA CYS A 26 -1.50 -2.50 -14.79
C CYS A 26 -1.70 -4.03 -14.71
N TRP A 27 -1.53 -4.72 -15.84
CA TRP A 27 -1.85 -6.15 -15.98
C TRP A 27 -0.95 -7.15 -15.25
N LYS A 28 0.19 -6.70 -14.73
CA LYS A 28 1.15 -7.54 -13.99
C LYS A 28 1.27 -7.15 -12.51
N MET A 29 0.48 -6.17 -12.05
CA MET A 29 0.57 -5.72 -10.66
C MET A 29 -0.09 -6.74 -9.75
N GLU A 30 0.67 -7.29 -8.80
CA GLU A 30 0.19 -8.27 -7.82
C GLU A 30 -0.14 -7.61 -6.46
N THR A 31 0.62 -6.58 -6.08
CA THR A 31 0.39 -5.76 -4.88
C THR A 31 0.68 -4.28 -5.16
N ILE A 32 0.02 -3.36 -4.43
CA ILE A 32 0.28 -1.92 -4.51
C ILE A 32 1.49 -1.55 -3.64
N VAL A 33 1.50 -2.03 -2.40
CA VAL A 33 2.60 -1.83 -1.46
C VAL A 33 3.25 -3.17 -1.17
N ARG A 34 4.58 -3.19 -1.19
CA ARG A 34 5.39 -4.36 -0.81
C ARG A 34 6.46 -3.92 0.18
N SER A 35 6.53 -4.58 1.32
CA SER A 35 7.68 -4.48 2.23
C SER A 35 8.84 -5.27 1.64
N THR A 36 10.01 -4.64 1.53
CA THR A 36 11.17 -5.26 0.88
C THR A 36 12.09 -5.98 1.85
N ASP A 37 11.96 -5.76 3.17
CA ASP A 37 12.88 -6.31 4.15
C ASP A 37 12.19 -6.95 5.37
N GLU A 38 12.75 -8.07 5.83
CA GLU A 38 12.28 -8.78 7.03
C GLU A 38 12.51 -7.97 8.30
N ASN A 39 13.54 -7.10 8.32
CA ASN A 39 13.83 -6.20 9.43
C ASN A 39 12.88 -5.00 9.51
N GLU A 40 12.16 -4.65 8.43
CA GLU A 40 11.15 -3.59 8.47
C GLU A 40 9.84 -4.06 9.13
N LYS A 41 9.64 -5.37 9.30
CA LYS A 41 8.40 -5.91 9.87
C LYS A 41 8.20 -5.50 11.33
N GLU A 42 9.28 -5.35 12.11
CA GLU A 42 9.21 -4.84 13.48
C GLU A 42 8.90 -3.34 13.53
N ASP A 43 9.48 -2.56 12.62
CA ASP A 43 9.28 -1.10 12.55
C ASP A 43 7.94 -0.70 11.91
N GLN A 44 7.31 -1.58 11.12
CA GLN A 44 6.04 -1.29 10.44
C GLN A 44 4.79 -1.59 11.30
N MET A 45 4.94 -2.22 12.46
CA MET A 45 3.80 -2.60 13.30
C MET A 45 3.02 -1.35 13.77
N GLY A 46 1.80 -1.18 13.25
CA GLY A 46 0.91 -0.07 13.61
C GLY A 46 1.15 1.25 12.85
N MET A 47 1.94 1.25 11.76
CA MET A 47 2.10 2.46 10.93
C MET A 47 0.97 2.63 9.91
N THR A 48 0.55 3.88 9.69
CA THR A 48 -0.31 4.27 8.57
C THR A 48 0.52 4.83 7.42
N LEU A 49 0.56 4.16 6.25
CA LEU A 49 1.41 4.57 5.14
C LEU A 49 0.93 5.84 4.42
N PHE A 50 -0.37 5.94 4.14
CA PHE A 50 -0.96 7.07 3.44
C PHE A 50 -2.01 7.74 4.35
N PRO A 51 -1.58 8.49 5.39
CA PRO A 51 -2.47 9.00 6.42
C PRO A 51 -3.49 10.03 5.89
N LYS A 52 -3.18 10.69 4.76
CA LYS A 52 -4.04 11.67 4.09
C LYS A 52 -4.81 11.13 2.88
N LEU A 53 -4.55 9.89 2.48
CA LEU A 53 -5.23 9.32 1.32
C LEU A 53 -6.72 9.27 1.67
N ASN A 54 -7.56 9.81 0.79
CA ASN A 54 -9.01 9.95 0.98
C ASN A 54 -9.80 9.40 -0.22
N SER A 55 -9.14 9.16 -1.36
CA SER A 55 -9.76 8.60 -2.55
C SER A 55 -8.84 7.59 -3.24
N PHE A 56 -9.41 6.50 -3.76
CA PHE A 56 -8.71 5.71 -4.77
C PHE A 56 -9.64 5.12 -5.85
N ASP A 57 -9.09 4.96 -7.04
CA ASP A 57 -9.69 4.21 -8.15
C ASP A 57 -8.70 3.16 -8.66
N LEU A 58 -9.13 1.90 -8.66
CA LEU A 58 -8.38 0.76 -9.14
C LEU A 58 -9.16 0.12 -10.28
N ASP A 59 -8.60 0.13 -11.48
CA ASP A 59 -9.29 -0.36 -12.66
C ASP A 59 -8.41 -1.19 -13.61
N LEU A 60 -8.95 -2.29 -14.11
CA LEU A 60 -8.30 -3.19 -15.05
C LEU A 60 -6.96 -3.73 -14.53
N LEU A 61 -6.99 -4.27 -13.31
CA LEU A 61 -5.85 -4.88 -12.61
C LEU A 61 -6.08 -6.39 -12.43
N PRO A 62 -6.05 -7.19 -13.51
CA PRO A 62 -6.46 -8.59 -13.50
C PRO A 62 -5.57 -9.49 -12.61
N THR A 63 -4.36 -9.07 -12.27
CA THR A 63 -3.42 -9.82 -11.42
C THR A 63 -3.35 -9.34 -9.98
N LEU A 64 -4.03 -8.24 -9.63
CA LEU A 64 -3.93 -7.65 -8.30
C LEU A 64 -4.54 -8.59 -7.26
N GLU A 65 -3.74 -9.04 -6.29
CA GLU A 65 -4.17 -10.00 -5.27
C GLU A 65 -4.38 -9.35 -3.90
N SER A 66 -3.56 -8.34 -3.57
CA SER A 66 -3.62 -7.60 -2.31
C SER A 66 -3.23 -6.13 -2.52
N LEU A 67 -3.63 -5.25 -1.60
CA LEU A 67 -3.17 -3.85 -1.59
C LEU A 67 -1.88 -3.71 -0.76
N CYS A 68 -1.81 -4.45 0.33
CA CYS A 68 -0.63 -4.67 1.16
C CYS A 68 -0.68 -6.11 1.69
N PRO A 69 0.35 -6.94 1.51
CA PRO A 69 0.39 -8.31 2.04
C PRO A 69 0.52 -8.35 3.57
N ASP A 70 1.05 -7.29 4.17
CA ASP A 70 1.33 -7.23 5.60
C ASP A 70 0.10 -6.76 6.37
N ALA A 71 -0.58 -7.70 7.04
CA ALA A 71 -1.84 -7.44 7.75
C ALA A 71 -1.69 -6.52 8.98
N SER A 72 -0.47 -6.25 9.43
CA SER A 72 -0.17 -5.32 10.53
C SER A 72 -0.04 -3.86 10.10
N THR A 73 -0.06 -3.59 8.79
CA THR A 73 0.14 -2.25 8.22
C THR A 73 -1.20 -1.68 7.75
N THR A 74 -1.60 -0.56 8.34
CA THR A 74 -2.76 0.19 7.89
C THR A 74 -2.36 1.06 6.69
N LEU A 75 -3.07 0.98 5.57
CA LEU A 75 -2.74 1.84 4.43
C LEU A 75 -3.29 3.26 4.61
N TRP A 76 -4.38 3.46 5.36
CA TRP A 76 -5.07 4.75 5.51
C TRP A 76 -6.01 4.85 6.72
N SER A 77 -6.34 6.09 7.10
CA SER A 77 -6.97 6.44 8.38
C SER A 77 -8.52 6.42 8.45
N ALA A 78 -9.21 6.02 7.37
CA ALA A 78 -10.69 5.96 7.18
C ALA A 78 -11.42 7.25 6.71
N ALA A 79 -12.65 7.01 6.19
CA ALA A 79 -13.51 7.84 5.31
C ALA A 79 -12.97 7.99 3.88
N LYS A 80 -13.44 7.13 2.95
CA LYS A 80 -12.95 7.10 1.55
C LYS A 80 -13.98 6.79 0.50
N VAL A 81 -13.89 7.51 -0.62
CA VAL A 81 -14.43 7.06 -1.90
C VAL A 81 -13.45 6.02 -2.45
N MET A 82 -13.89 4.77 -2.53
CA MET A 82 -13.09 3.65 -3.00
C MET A 82 -13.78 3.01 -4.19
N SER A 83 -13.14 3.04 -5.36
CA SER A 83 -13.63 2.40 -6.58
C SER A 83 -12.70 1.27 -6.97
N VAL A 84 -13.26 0.08 -7.20
CA VAL A 84 -12.53 -1.10 -7.66
C VAL A 84 -13.33 -1.76 -8.77
N LYS A 85 -12.74 -1.79 -9.96
CA LYS A 85 -13.37 -2.31 -11.18
C LYS A 85 -12.40 -3.25 -11.87
N ARG A 86 -12.90 -4.36 -12.41
CA ARG A 86 -12.10 -5.29 -13.22
C ARG A 86 -10.78 -5.74 -12.55
N CYS A 87 -10.81 -5.91 -11.23
CA CYS A 87 -9.70 -6.38 -10.38
C CYS A 87 -9.99 -7.81 -9.89
N ASN A 88 -10.07 -8.75 -10.82
CA ASN A 88 -10.74 -10.04 -10.59
C ASN A 88 -10.05 -10.98 -9.57
N LYS A 89 -8.77 -10.73 -9.26
CA LYS A 89 -8.01 -11.53 -8.30
C LYS A 89 -7.91 -10.91 -6.90
N LEU A 90 -8.45 -9.71 -6.70
CA LEU A 90 -8.29 -8.99 -5.44
C LEU A 90 -9.15 -9.67 -4.37
N LYS A 91 -8.51 -10.23 -3.35
CA LYS A 91 -9.18 -11.06 -2.33
C LYS A 91 -9.78 -10.23 -1.19
N THR A 92 -9.11 -9.15 -0.81
CA THR A 92 -9.53 -8.28 0.29
C THR A 92 -9.24 -6.82 -0.04
N LEU A 93 -10.18 -5.95 0.32
CA LEU A 93 -9.89 -4.53 0.52
C LEU A 93 -9.50 -4.44 1.99
N ALA A 94 -8.27 -4.06 2.29
CA ALA A 94 -7.76 -4.00 3.65
C ALA A 94 -8.76 -3.28 4.59
N SER A 95 -9.02 -3.86 5.76
CA SER A 95 -9.86 -3.33 6.84
C SER A 95 -9.00 -2.72 7.94
#